data_AF-A0A535NM20-F1
#
_entry.id   AF-A0A535NM20-F1
#
_cell.length_a   1.000
_cell.length_b   1.000
_cell.length_c   1.000
_cell.angle_alpha   90.00
_cell.angle_beta   90.00
_cell.angle_gamma   90.00
#
_symmetry.space_group_name_H-M   'P 1'
#
loop_
_entity.id
_entity.type
_entity.pdbx_description
1 polymer ?
#
loop_
_entity_poly.entity_id
_entity_poly.type
_entity_poly.pdbx_seq_one_letter_code
_entity_poly.pdbx_strand_id
1 'polypeptide(L)'
;MRKHISPASAILAIVLAAAACSSSTPSASGSPTPACANASAPHHAYVVVEHLSGQSVQKCVGFGADTIGGQALMDQSGINFQTQTYSFGKAACAIDNEPAQFTQCLPQNAPYWALFVETGGAWTSSQTGYTDVTLHDKDALGWHYVQAADASPAPPPLANEG
;
A
#
# COMPACT_ATOMS: atom_id res chain seq x y z
N MET A 1 69.92 24.82 38.53
CA MET A 1 71.13 24.70 37.68
C MET A 1 70.66 24.81 36.23
N ARG A 2 70.67 26.02 35.64
CA ARG A 2 71.56 26.48 34.53
C ARG A 2 71.79 25.39 33.45
N LYS A 3 71.05 25.42 32.32
CA LYS A 3 71.28 26.15 31.03
C LYS A 3 72.50 25.64 30.24
N HIS A 4 72.30 25.23 28.98
CA HIS A 4 73.11 25.49 27.75
C HIS A 4 72.37 24.80 26.57
N ILE A 5 71.62 25.47 25.68
CA ILE A 5 71.92 26.38 24.53
C ILE A 5 72.13 25.65 23.18
N SER A 6 71.29 26.07 22.20
CA SER A 6 71.08 25.80 20.73
C SER A 6 72.35 25.80 19.83
N PRO A 7 72.35 25.74 18.45
CA PRO A 7 71.29 25.92 17.42
C PRO A 7 71.40 24.95 16.18
N ALA A 8 70.50 24.91 15.19
CA ALA A 8 70.54 25.76 14.00
C ALA A 8 69.33 25.53 13.09
N SER A 9 68.92 26.64 12.47
CA SER A 9 67.90 26.84 11.45
C SER A 9 68.03 25.93 10.21
N ALA A 10 66.89 25.62 9.60
CA ALA A 10 66.66 25.99 8.20
C ALA A 10 65.15 26.01 7.90
N ILE A 11 64.70 27.16 7.41
CA ILE A 11 63.37 27.45 6.90
C ILE A 11 63.23 26.74 5.55
N LEU A 12 62.13 26.02 5.34
CA LEU A 12 61.60 25.84 3.99
C LEU A 12 60.08 25.96 4.03
N ALA A 13 59.60 27.10 3.54
CA ALA A 13 58.21 27.32 3.23
C ALA A 13 57.80 26.40 2.08
N ILE A 14 56.73 25.65 2.26
CA ILE A 14 55.99 25.02 1.14
C ILE A 14 54.58 25.57 1.16
N VAL A 15 54.23 26.15 0.03
CA VAL A 15 53.03 26.93 -0.25
C VAL A 15 52.00 26.00 -0.90
N LEU A 16 50.77 26.03 -0.36
CA LEU A 16 49.45 25.78 -0.97
C LEU A 16 49.19 24.51 -1.80
N ALA A 17 48.24 23.69 -1.33
CA ALA A 17 47.13 23.19 -2.16
C ALA A 17 45.97 22.73 -1.26
N ALA A 18 44.94 23.57 -1.10
CA ALA A 18 43.68 23.17 -0.50
C ALA A 18 42.90 22.31 -1.50
N ALA A 19 43.07 20.99 -1.43
CA ALA A 19 42.15 20.06 -2.05
C ALA A 19 40.99 19.82 -1.08
N ALA A 20 39.91 20.58 -1.26
CA ALA A 20 38.63 20.29 -0.64
C ALA A 20 38.10 18.96 -1.21
N CYS A 21 38.38 17.85 -0.53
CA CYS A 21 37.71 16.58 -0.79
C CYS A 21 36.30 16.69 -0.22
N SER A 22 35.36 17.11 -1.07
CA SER A 22 33.93 17.06 -0.80
C SER A 22 33.52 15.63 -0.45
N SER A 23 33.27 15.39 0.84
CA SER A 23 32.63 14.17 1.32
C SER A 23 31.23 14.09 0.69
N SER A 24 31.11 13.25 -0.33
CA SER A 24 29.84 12.97 -0.99
C SER A 24 29.05 12.05 -0.06
N THR A 25 28.08 12.59 0.67
CA THR A 25 27.10 11.79 1.43
C THR A 25 26.28 10.98 0.42
N PRO A 26 26.15 9.64 0.58
CA PRO A 26 25.25 8.87 -0.25
C PRO A 26 23.81 9.29 0.06
N SER A 27 23.09 9.76 -0.97
CA SER A 27 21.66 10.00 -0.89
C SER A 27 20.96 8.73 -0.44
N ALA A 28 20.14 8.83 0.61
CA ALA A 28 19.27 7.76 1.04
C ALA A 28 18.41 7.33 -0.15
N SER A 29 18.57 6.08 -0.60
CA SER A 29 17.65 5.45 -1.54
C SER A 29 16.33 5.29 -0.80
N GLY A 30 15.35 6.14 -1.11
CA GLY A 30 13.97 5.87 -0.71
C GLY A 30 13.58 4.50 -1.24
N SER A 31 13.03 3.63 -0.39
CA SER A 31 12.43 2.38 -0.84
C SER A 31 11.45 2.71 -1.96
N PRO A 32 11.49 2.00 -3.11
CA PRO A 32 10.52 2.25 -4.15
C PRO A 32 9.12 1.99 -3.57
N THR A 33 8.32 3.06 -3.45
CA THR A 33 6.88 2.91 -3.19
C THR A 33 6.33 2.00 -4.29
N PRO A 34 5.55 0.95 -3.96
CA PRO A 34 4.97 0.08 -4.97
C PRO A 34 4.23 0.93 -6.00
N ALA A 35 4.72 0.90 -7.25
CA ALA A 35 4.14 1.68 -8.31
C ALA A 35 2.74 1.14 -8.65
N CYS A 36 1.79 2.03 -8.95
CA CYS A 36 0.48 1.67 -9.47
C CYS A 36 0.61 0.78 -10.72
N ALA A 37 -0.19 -0.28 -10.80
CA ALA A 37 -0.36 -1.00 -12.05
C ALA A 37 -0.91 -0.02 -13.10
N ASN A 38 -0.32 0.04 -14.29
CA ASN A 38 -0.70 1.01 -15.33
C ASN A 38 -0.68 2.49 -14.85
N ALA A 39 0.39 2.87 -14.14
CA ALA A 39 0.51 4.20 -13.50
C ALA A 39 0.33 5.40 -14.45
N SER A 40 0.59 5.26 -15.76
CA SER A 40 0.45 6.35 -16.74
C SER A 40 -1.00 6.61 -17.18
N ALA A 41 -1.96 5.83 -16.71
CA ALA A 41 -3.37 6.03 -17.02
C ALA A 41 -3.89 7.34 -16.40
N PRO A 42 -4.93 7.97 -16.98
CA PRO A 42 -5.48 9.22 -16.47
C PRO A 42 -6.29 9.08 -15.17
N HIS A 43 -6.75 7.87 -14.83
CA HIS A 43 -7.52 7.60 -13.62
C HIS A 43 -6.92 6.44 -12.84
N HIS A 44 -7.08 6.45 -11.52
CA HIS A 44 -6.56 5.42 -10.62
C HIS A 44 -7.60 5.02 -9.58
N ALA A 45 -7.68 3.75 -9.24
CA ALA A 45 -8.52 3.26 -8.15
C ALA A 45 -7.74 2.25 -7.30
N TYR A 46 -8.20 2.06 -6.07
CA TYR A 46 -7.44 1.31 -5.06
C TYR A 46 -8.18 0.09 -4.56
N VAL A 47 -7.43 -0.96 -4.24
CA VAL A 47 -7.90 -2.06 -3.39
C VAL A 47 -7.19 -1.92 -2.06
N VAL A 48 -7.95 -1.74 -0.99
CA VAL A 48 -7.40 -1.67 0.38
C VAL A 48 -7.91 -2.86 1.16
N VAL A 49 -7.01 -3.57 1.81
CA VAL A 49 -7.33 -4.76 2.59
C VAL A 49 -6.77 -4.60 3.98
N GLU A 50 -7.63 -4.76 4.99
CA GLU A 50 -7.24 -4.88 6.40
C GLU A 50 -7.47 -6.32 6.88
N HIS A 51 -6.39 -6.93 7.33
CA HIS A 51 -6.38 -8.26 7.93
C HIS A 51 -6.91 -8.22 9.37
N LEU A 52 -7.29 -9.38 9.91
CA LEU A 52 -7.75 -9.46 11.30
C LEU A 52 -6.70 -8.99 12.33
N SER A 53 -5.42 -9.06 11.95
CA SER A 53 -4.30 -8.57 12.76
C SER A 53 -4.18 -7.03 12.82
N GLY A 54 -4.96 -6.29 12.01
CA GLY A 54 -4.82 -4.85 11.78
C GLY A 54 -3.71 -4.47 10.79
N GLN A 55 -3.00 -5.44 10.21
CA GLN A 55 -2.12 -5.18 9.08
C GLN A 55 -2.95 -4.83 7.85
N SER A 56 -2.50 -3.85 7.07
CA SER A 56 -3.16 -3.47 5.83
C SER A 56 -2.24 -3.53 4.63
N VAL A 57 -2.82 -3.88 3.48
CA VAL A 57 -2.17 -3.81 2.17
C VAL A 57 -3.00 -2.96 1.23
N GLN A 58 -2.33 -2.26 0.32
CA GLN A 58 -2.96 -1.48 -0.72
C GLN A 58 -2.39 -1.86 -2.09
N LYS A 59 -3.28 -1.95 -3.07
CA LYS A 59 -2.93 -2.01 -4.49
C LYS A 59 -3.57 -0.85 -5.23
N CYS A 60 -2.90 -0.38 -6.28
CA CYS A 60 -3.37 0.72 -7.12
C CYS A 60 -3.43 0.25 -8.57
N VAL A 61 -4.51 0.59 -9.26
CA VAL A 61 -4.76 0.26 -10.67
C VAL A 61 -5.12 1.53 -11.43
N GLY A 62 -4.34 1.82 -12.48
CA GLY A 62 -4.65 2.86 -13.44
C GLY A 62 -5.55 2.37 -14.57
N PHE A 63 -6.53 3.17 -14.98
CA PHE A 63 -7.49 2.86 -16.04
C PHE A 63 -7.80 4.09 -16.91
N GLY A 64 -8.22 3.84 -18.16
CA GLY A 64 -8.38 4.90 -19.17
C GLY A 64 -9.80 5.41 -19.39
N ALA A 65 -10.81 4.68 -18.92
CA ALA A 65 -12.22 5.10 -18.98
C ALA A 65 -12.60 5.90 -17.74
N ASP A 66 -13.75 6.58 -17.74
CA ASP A 66 -14.21 7.37 -16.58
C ASP A 66 -14.46 6.51 -15.33
N THR A 67 -14.69 5.20 -15.50
CA THR A 67 -14.92 4.25 -14.41
C THR A 67 -14.25 2.90 -14.63
N ILE A 68 -14.05 2.17 -13.53
CA ILE A 68 -13.64 0.77 -13.49
C ILE A 68 -14.62 -0.04 -12.63
N GLY A 69 -15.02 -1.22 -13.10
CA GLY A 69 -15.86 -2.14 -12.33
C GLY A 69 -15.05 -2.87 -11.24
N GLY A 70 -15.67 -3.17 -10.10
CA GLY A 70 -14.97 -3.78 -8.96
C GLY A 70 -14.33 -5.14 -9.27
N GLN A 71 -14.94 -5.96 -10.13
CA GLN A 71 -14.31 -7.21 -10.62
C GLN A 71 -13.01 -6.90 -11.39
N ALA A 72 -13.05 -5.96 -12.34
CA ALA A 72 -11.89 -5.58 -13.14
C ALA A 72 -10.79 -4.96 -12.27
N LEU A 73 -11.17 -4.16 -11.26
CA LEU A 73 -10.24 -3.60 -10.29
C LEU A 73 -9.52 -4.71 -9.50
N MET A 74 -10.25 -5.68 -8.94
CA MET A 74 -9.66 -6.82 -8.23
C MET A 74 -8.71 -7.62 -9.14
N ASP A 75 -9.16 -7.96 -10.35
CA ASP A 75 -8.38 -8.74 -11.32
C ASP A 75 -7.06 -8.04 -11.72
N GLN A 76 -7.09 -6.71 -11.90
CA GLN A 76 -5.94 -5.92 -12.34
C GLN A 76 -5.00 -5.49 -11.19
N SER A 77 -5.48 -5.51 -9.95
CA SER A 77 -4.70 -5.10 -8.77
C SER A 77 -3.51 -6.01 -8.45
N GLY A 78 -3.55 -7.25 -8.96
CA GLY A 78 -2.59 -8.28 -8.60
C GLY A 78 -2.67 -8.75 -7.15
N ILE A 79 -3.72 -8.37 -6.41
CA ILE A 79 -3.98 -8.95 -5.09
C ILE A 79 -4.38 -10.42 -5.27
N ASN A 80 -3.88 -11.32 -4.42
CA ASN A 80 -4.34 -12.69 -4.45
C ASN A 80 -5.74 -12.73 -3.84
N PHE A 81 -6.72 -13.25 -4.58
CA PHE A 81 -8.06 -13.44 -4.06
C PHE A 81 -8.70 -14.69 -4.65
N GLN A 82 -9.53 -15.34 -3.84
CA GLN A 82 -10.27 -16.53 -4.22
C GLN A 82 -11.75 -16.27 -4.02
N THR A 83 -12.58 -16.80 -4.91
CA THR A 83 -14.01 -16.51 -4.93
C THR A 83 -14.84 -17.77 -5.09
N GLN A 84 -16.08 -17.68 -4.65
CA GLN A 84 -17.12 -18.67 -4.94
C GLN A 84 -18.30 -17.96 -5.60
N THR A 85 -18.83 -18.57 -6.65
CA THR A 85 -20.01 -18.08 -7.35
C THR A 85 -21.28 -18.60 -6.69
N TYR A 86 -22.21 -17.70 -6.41
CA TYR A 86 -23.55 -17.95 -5.89
C TYR A 86 -24.59 -17.41 -6.89
N SER A 87 -25.88 -17.71 -6.65
CA SER A 87 -26.97 -17.17 -7.47
C SER A 87 -27.10 -15.65 -7.41
N PHE A 88 -26.54 -15.02 -6.38
CA PHE A 88 -26.54 -13.56 -6.16
C PHE A 88 -25.21 -12.88 -6.55
N GLY A 89 -24.28 -13.60 -7.18
CA GLY A 89 -22.99 -13.06 -7.61
C GLY A 89 -21.78 -13.80 -7.04
N LYS A 90 -20.61 -13.17 -7.09
CA LYS A 90 -19.36 -13.72 -6.56
C LYS A 90 -19.10 -13.19 -5.15
N ALA A 91 -18.80 -14.07 -4.21
CA ALA A 91 -18.28 -13.68 -2.91
C ALA A 91 -16.76 -13.86 -2.89
N ALA A 92 -16.05 -13.00 -2.16
CA ALA A 92 -14.64 -13.19 -1.84
C ALA A 92 -14.52 -14.16 -0.65
N CYS A 93 -13.78 -15.24 -0.83
CA CYS A 93 -13.54 -16.26 0.18
C CYS A 93 -12.25 -15.99 0.94
N ALA A 94 -11.20 -15.65 0.20
CA ALA A 94 -9.90 -15.29 0.74
C ALA A 94 -9.32 -14.11 -0.04
N ILE A 95 -8.66 -13.20 0.66
CA ILE A 95 -7.99 -12.03 0.09
C ILE A 95 -6.63 -11.90 0.78
N ASP A 96 -5.59 -11.66 -0.01
CA ASP A 96 -4.19 -11.61 0.42
C ASP A 96 -3.81 -12.79 1.32
N ASN A 97 -4.24 -13.99 0.91
CA ASN A 97 -3.98 -15.26 1.59
C ASN A 97 -4.67 -15.42 2.97
N GLU A 98 -5.66 -14.60 3.29
CA GLU A 98 -6.48 -14.74 4.50
C GLU A 98 -7.97 -15.01 4.17
N PRO A 99 -8.60 -16.03 4.78
CA PRO A 99 -7.97 -17.10 5.54
C PRO A 99 -7.11 -17.98 4.63
N ALA A 100 -6.07 -18.59 5.19
CA ALA A 100 -5.19 -19.47 4.42
C ALA A 100 -5.92 -20.66 3.80
N GLN A 101 -7.03 -21.10 4.41
CA GLN A 101 -7.91 -22.17 3.94
C GLN A 101 -9.37 -21.80 4.24
N PHE A 102 -10.28 -22.15 3.33
CA PHE A 102 -11.73 -21.99 3.52
C PHE A 102 -12.49 -23.14 2.87
N THR A 103 -13.70 -23.41 3.34
CA THR A 103 -14.64 -24.35 2.71
C THR A 103 -15.81 -23.65 2.01
N GLN A 104 -16.12 -22.41 2.40
CA GLN A 104 -17.14 -21.54 1.82
C GLN A 104 -16.79 -20.07 2.11
N CYS A 105 -17.20 -19.14 1.24
CA CYS A 105 -16.85 -17.71 1.40
C CYS A 105 -17.58 -17.02 2.56
N LEU A 106 -18.83 -17.42 2.82
CA LEU A 106 -19.72 -16.76 3.79
C LEU A 106 -20.10 -17.74 4.91
N PRO A 107 -19.13 -18.16 5.73
CA PRO A 107 -19.39 -19.13 6.79
C PRO A 107 -20.25 -18.49 7.91
N GLN A 108 -21.18 -19.27 8.44
CA GLN A 108 -21.94 -18.86 9.62
C GLN A 108 -21.05 -18.93 10.88
N ASN A 109 -21.11 -17.91 11.73
CA ASN A 109 -20.38 -17.84 13.02
C ASN A 109 -18.84 -17.93 12.90
N ALA A 110 -18.27 -17.56 11.76
CA ALA A 110 -16.82 -17.48 11.56
C ALA A 110 -16.43 -16.16 10.89
N PRO A 111 -15.15 -15.73 10.99
CA PRO A 111 -14.71 -14.48 10.40
C PRO A 111 -14.97 -14.40 8.90
N TYR A 112 -15.25 -13.20 8.41
CA TYR A 112 -15.64 -12.95 7.02
C TYR A 112 -15.05 -11.62 6.53
N TRP A 113 -15.04 -11.46 5.21
CA TRP A 113 -14.62 -10.22 4.55
C TRP A 113 -15.79 -9.24 4.47
N ALA A 114 -15.76 -8.18 5.28
CA ALA A 114 -16.65 -7.03 5.14
C ALA A 114 -16.19 -6.16 3.97
N LEU A 115 -17.15 -5.68 3.17
CA LEU A 115 -16.90 -4.91 1.95
C LEU A 115 -17.30 -3.45 2.14
N PHE A 116 -16.42 -2.55 1.72
CA PHE A 116 -16.62 -1.11 1.76
C PHE A 116 -16.29 -0.48 0.41
N VAL A 117 -16.89 0.67 0.14
CA VAL A 117 -16.56 1.53 -0.99
C VAL A 117 -16.18 2.89 -0.45
N GLU A 118 -15.05 3.41 -0.88
CA GLU A 118 -14.60 4.76 -0.58
C GLU A 118 -14.84 5.65 -1.78
N THR A 119 -15.44 6.80 -1.51
CA THR A 119 -15.60 7.87 -2.49
C THR A 119 -15.34 9.20 -1.78
N GLY A 120 -14.41 9.99 -2.30
CA GLY A 120 -14.14 11.34 -1.78
C GLY A 120 -13.60 11.38 -0.34
N GLY A 121 -12.81 10.37 0.05
CA GLY A 121 -12.20 10.25 1.38
C GLY A 121 -13.11 9.67 2.45
N ALA A 122 -14.26 9.07 2.08
CA ALA A 122 -15.23 8.54 3.02
C ALA A 122 -15.67 7.12 2.66
N TRP A 123 -15.55 6.22 3.63
CA TRP A 123 -15.99 4.83 3.51
C TRP A 123 -17.49 4.68 3.75
N THR A 124 -18.13 3.84 2.94
CA THR A 124 -19.49 3.33 3.15
C THR A 124 -19.49 1.82 3.08
N SER A 125 -20.20 1.15 3.99
CA SER A 125 -20.41 -0.31 3.91
C SER A 125 -21.20 -0.64 2.65
N SER A 126 -20.71 -1.61 1.87
CA SER A 126 -21.36 -1.98 0.62
C SER A 126 -22.62 -2.81 0.87
N GLN A 127 -23.72 -2.39 0.22
CA GLN A 127 -24.99 -3.11 0.24
C GLN A 127 -25.10 -4.12 -0.91
N THR A 128 -24.13 -4.13 -1.82
CA THR A 128 -24.04 -5.03 -2.98
C THR A 128 -22.70 -5.78 -2.99
N GLY A 129 -22.57 -6.80 -3.84
CA GLY A 129 -21.30 -7.48 -4.05
C GLY A 129 -20.31 -6.60 -4.83
N TYR A 130 -19.01 -6.86 -4.67
CA TYR A 130 -17.97 -6.09 -5.37
C TYR A 130 -18.08 -6.13 -6.89
N THR A 131 -18.74 -7.14 -7.46
CA THR A 131 -19.00 -7.25 -8.90
C THR A 131 -19.97 -6.20 -9.42
N ASP A 132 -20.79 -5.62 -8.55
CA ASP A 132 -21.78 -4.59 -8.88
C ASP A 132 -21.28 -3.17 -8.57
N VAL A 133 -20.07 -3.05 -7.99
CA VAL A 133 -19.46 -1.76 -7.67
C VAL A 133 -18.85 -1.15 -8.92
N THR A 134 -19.09 0.15 -9.12
CA THR A 134 -18.44 0.97 -10.15
C THR A 134 -17.66 2.07 -9.45
N LEU A 135 -16.36 2.17 -9.74
CA LEU A 135 -15.43 3.10 -9.11
C LEU A 135 -14.99 4.16 -10.12
N HIS A 136 -14.85 5.40 -9.68
CA HIS A 136 -14.28 6.52 -10.41
C HIS A 136 -12.81 6.72 -10.05
N ASP A 137 -12.20 7.73 -10.64
CA ASP A 137 -10.88 8.19 -10.24
C ASP A 137 -10.83 8.46 -8.72
N LYS A 138 -9.79 7.92 -8.11
CA LYS A 138 -9.43 7.94 -6.69
C LYS A 138 -10.34 7.18 -5.73
N ASP A 139 -11.41 6.57 -6.21
CA ASP A 139 -12.23 5.70 -5.37
C ASP A 139 -11.46 4.44 -4.94
N ALA A 140 -11.92 3.79 -3.87
CA ALA A 140 -11.35 2.54 -3.40
C ALA A 140 -12.38 1.46 -3.08
N LEU A 141 -12.00 0.21 -3.33
CA LEU A 141 -12.68 -0.99 -2.86
C LEU A 141 -11.98 -1.50 -1.61
N GLY A 142 -12.69 -1.48 -0.48
CA GLY A 142 -12.17 -1.82 0.84
C GLY A 142 -12.62 -3.20 1.31
N TRP A 143 -11.70 -3.97 1.87
CA TRP A 143 -11.98 -5.26 2.50
C TRP A 143 -11.44 -5.27 3.92
N HIS A 144 -12.24 -5.70 4.89
CA HIS A 144 -11.79 -5.90 6.27
C HIS A 144 -12.18 -7.29 6.75
N TYR A 145 -11.19 -8.09 7.15
CA TYR A 145 -11.43 -9.41 7.72
C TYR A 145 -11.80 -9.31 9.19
N VAL A 146 -13.08 -9.52 9.49
CA VAL A 146 -13.65 -9.24 10.80
C VAL A 146 -14.24 -10.48 11.45
N GLN A 147 -14.32 -10.44 12.78
CA GLN A 147 -15.00 -11.48 13.55
C GLN A 147 -16.50 -11.49 13.25
N ALA A 148 -17.12 -12.68 13.24
CA ALA A 148 -18.56 -12.83 12.99
C ALA A 148 -19.45 -12.07 13.99
N ALA A 149 -18.95 -11.85 15.21
CA ALA A 149 -19.66 -11.14 16.27
C ALA A 149 -19.67 -9.61 16.07
N ASP A 150 -18.89 -9.08 15.12
CA ASP A 150 -18.88 -7.66 14.82
C ASP A 150 -20.10 -7.28 13.97
N ALA A 151 -21.08 -6.67 14.63
CA ALA A 151 -22.33 -6.24 14.00
C ALA A 151 -22.19 -4.95 13.19
N SER A 152 -21.10 -4.21 13.36
CA SER A 152 -20.84 -2.97 12.63
C SER A 152 -19.33 -2.78 12.41
N PRO A 153 -18.74 -3.59 11.51
CA PRO A 153 -17.32 -3.52 11.21
C PRO A 153 -16.87 -2.11 10.86
N ALA A 154 -15.72 -1.70 11.41
CA ALA A 154 -15.05 -0.49 10.95
C ALA A 154 -14.53 -0.72 9.51
N PRO A 155 -14.48 0.33 8.67
CA PRO A 155 -13.83 0.22 7.36
C PRO A 155 -12.31 0.08 7.51
N PRO A 156 -11.61 -0.39 6.46
CA PRO A 156 -10.15 -0.37 6.43
C PRO A 156 -9.60 1.08 6.45
N PRO A 157 -8.28 1.27 6.62
CA PRO A 157 -7.66 2.59 6.47
C PRO A 157 -7.98 3.23 5.12
N LEU A 158 -7.99 4.56 5.04
CA LEU A 158 -8.16 5.25 3.76
C LEU A 158 -7.03 4.91 2.79
N ALA A 159 -7.34 4.92 1.50
CA ALA A 159 -6.35 4.74 0.46
C ALA A 159 -5.34 5.90 0.46
N ASN A 160 -4.06 5.59 0.27
CA ASN A 160 -3.02 6.58 0.04
C ASN A 160 -2.89 6.84 -1.45
N GLU A 161 -3.22 8.05 -1.91
CA GLU A 161 -3.33 8.34 -3.35
C GLU A 161 -1.99 8.45 -4.12
N GLY A 162 -0.84 8.43 -3.44
CA GLY A 162 0.48 8.32 -4.06
C GLY A 162 1.01 9.58 -4.75
#